data_AF-A0A522RME3-F1
#
_entry.id   AF-A0A522RME3-F1
#
_cell.length_a   1.000
_cell.length_b   1.000
_cell.length_c   1.000
_cell.angle_alpha   90.00
_cell.angle_beta   90.00
_cell.angle_gamma   90.00
#
_symmetry.space_group_name_H-M   'P 1'
#
loop_
_entity.id
_entity.type
_entity.pdbx_description
1 polymer ?
#
loop_
_entity_poly.entity_id
_entity_poly.type
_entity_poly.pdbx_seq_one_letter_code
_entity_poly.pdbx_strand_id
1 'polypeptide(L)'
;MKTDHAFPLSSAFAALGAAVLFGASTPLAKALLRDLSPVLLAGLLYLGSGAGLALIRLMRDRGWRAPGMTKREWLWLLLAIVFGGVLGPVLLMLGLSHTPAATASLLLNLEAVLTALIAWIVFRENANRRIVLGFTLIVAGAVLLALPGSSQHLGLGHGALLIAGACLCWALDNNFTCRVSTSDALFIAGLKGWVAGIVNTAIAIGLGAHFPATPIVGMALGVGLLGYGISLVLFVLALRGVGSARTGAYFSTAPFIGAAIAILAFGDHASWLFWLAAVLMGAGVWLHLTERREHLGRSTRKDREQQA
;
A
#
# COMPACT_ATOMS: atom_id res chain seq x y z
N MET A 1 -19.34 4.33 35.77
CA MET A 1 -18.50 3.19 36.19
C MET A 1 -17.95 2.56 34.92
N LYS A 2 -16.63 2.45 34.83
CA LYS A 2 -15.84 2.06 33.65
C LYS A 2 -16.30 0.74 33.05
N THR A 3 -16.49 0.70 31.73
CA THR A 3 -16.39 -0.53 30.95
C THR A 3 -14.98 -0.58 30.36
N ASP A 4 -14.09 -1.26 31.07
CA ASP A 4 -12.73 -1.55 30.65
C ASP A 4 -12.73 -2.50 29.43
N HIS A 5 -12.10 -2.03 28.35
CA HIS A 5 -11.16 -2.77 27.49
C HIS A 5 -11.41 -4.26 27.19
N ALA A 6 -12.28 -4.56 26.22
CA ALA A 6 -12.32 -5.87 25.54
C ALA A 6 -11.95 -5.82 24.04
N PHE A 7 -11.54 -4.67 23.50
CA PHE A 7 -11.27 -4.49 22.06
C PHE A 7 -9.80 -4.48 21.55
N PRO A 8 -8.71 -4.61 22.35
CA PRO A 8 -7.35 -4.49 21.79
C PRO A 8 -6.94 -5.68 20.91
N LEU A 9 -7.42 -6.90 21.24
CA LEU A 9 -7.10 -8.11 20.47
C LEU A 9 -7.79 -8.12 19.11
N SER A 10 -9.09 -7.78 19.07
CA SER A 10 -9.87 -7.75 17.81
C SER A 10 -9.29 -6.78 16.78
N SER A 11 -8.78 -5.62 17.22
CA SER A 11 -8.17 -4.64 16.33
C SER A 11 -6.76 -5.02 15.88
N ALA A 12 -5.99 -5.74 16.70
CA ALA A 12 -4.72 -6.32 16.26
C ALA A 12 -4.94 -7.43 15.21
N PHE A 13 -5.94 -8.30 15.40
CA PHE A 13 -6.33 -9.28 14.39
C PHE A 13 -6.80 -8.63 13.09
N ALA A 14 -7.53 -7.50 13.16
CA ALA A 14 -7.89 -6.75 11.98
C ALA A 14 -6.64 -6.20 11.24
N ALA A 15 -5.66 -5.66 11.96
CA ALA A 15 -4.42 -5.16 11.34
C ALA A 15 -3.60 -6.27 10.68
N LEU A 16 -3.48 -7.44 11.33
CA LEU A 16 -2.81 -8.61 10.77
C LEU A 16 -3.58 -9.19 9.58
N GLY A 17 -4.91 -9.26 9.67
CA GLY A 17 -5.78 -9.66 8.57
C GLY A 17 -5.62 -8.75 7.36
N ALA A 18 -5.56 -7.43 7.57
CA ALA A 18 -5.24 -6.47 6.52
C ALA A 18 -3.87 -6.76 5.88
N ALA A 19 -2.85 -7.00 6.71
CA ALA A 19 -1.51 -7.31 6.22
C ALA A 19 -1.45 -8.60 5.39
N VAL A 20 -2.16 -9.65 5.82
CA VAL A 20 -2.24 -10.92 5.08
C VAL A 20 -2.96 -10.74 3.75
N LEU A 21 -4.13 -10.08 3.74
CA LEU A 21 -4.91 -9.89 2.52
C LEU A 21 -4.16 -9.01 1.51
N PHE A 22 -3.53 -7.92 1.98
CA PHE A 22 -2.73 -7.06 1.12
C PHE A 22 -1.46 -7.78 0.64
N GLY A 23 -0.74 -8.46 1.54
CA GLY A 23 0.47 -9.20 1.21
C GLY A 23 0.24 -10.31 0.19
N ALA A 24 -0.85 -11.08 0.34
CA ALA A 24 -1.23 -12.14 -0.60
C ALA A 24 -1.57 -11.62 -2.00
N SER A 25 -1.97 -10.35 -2.13
CA SER A 25 -2.41 -9.79 -3.42
C SER A 25 -1.32 -9.82 -4.50
N THR A 26 -0.06 -9.58 -4.14
CA THR A 26 1.05 -9.52 -5.10
C THR A 26 1.35 -10.87 -5.77
N PRO A 27 1.57 -11.99 -5.03
CA PRO A 27 1.77 -13.29 -5.65
C PRO A 27 0.52 -13.78 -6.42
N LEU A 28 -0.68 -13.49 -5.92
CA LEU A 28 -1.91 -13.82 -6.64
C LEU A 28 -2.04 -13.03 -7.95
N ALA A 29 -1.73 -11.73 -7.93
CA ALA A 29 -1.68 -10.91 -9.14
C ALA A 29 -0.63 -11.42 -10.14
N LYS A 30 0.56 -11.83 -9.67
CA LYS A 30 1.59 -12.43 -10.52
C LYS A 30 1.09 -13.69 -11.23
N ALA A 31 0.32 -14.53 -10.54
CA ALA A 31 -0.27 -15.71 -11.15
C ALA A 31 -1.28 -15.33 -12.26
N LEU A 32 -2.10 -14.31 -12.02
CA LEU A 32 -3.10 -13.80 -12.96
C LEU A 32 -2.48 -13.12 -14.19
N LEU A 33 -1.26 -12.58 -14.09
CA LEU A 33 -0.53 -12.00 -15.23
C LEU A 33 -0.16 -13.02 -16.32
N ARG A 34 -0.38 -14.33 -16.10
CA ARG A 34 -0.23 -15.35 -17.14
C ARG A 34 -1.30 -15.26 -18.21
N ASP A 35 -2.52 -14.85 -17.83
CA ASP A 35 -3.69 -14.83 -18.69
C ASP A 35 -4.21 -13.41 -18.97
N LEU A 36 -3.78 -12.42 -18.17
CA LEU A 36 -4.21 -11.03 -18.26
C LEU A 36 -3.05 -10.11 -18.64
N SER A 37 -3.34 -9.12 -19.49
CA SER A 37 -2.39 -8.03 -19.72
C SER A 37 -2.21 -7.21 -18.43
N PRO A 38 -1.02 -6.64 -18.18
CA PRO A 38 -0.74 -5.88 -16.96
C PRO A 38 -1.73 -4.73 -16.71
N VAL A 39 -2.09 -4.00 -17.76
CA VAL A 39 -3.02 -2.85 -17.66
C VAL A 39 -4.43 -3.32 -17.35
N LEU A 40 -4.89 -4.42 -17.96
CA LEU A 40 -6.21 -4.98 -17.69
C LEU A 40 -6.30 -5.51 -16.26
N LEU A 41 -5.28 -6.23 -15.78
CA LEU A 41 -5.26 -6.72 -14.41
C LEU A 41 -5.29 -5.56 -13.40
N ALA A 42 -4.51 -4.49 -13.63
CA ALA A 42 -4.57 -3.27 -12.81
C ALA A 42 -6.00 -2.70 -12.74
N GLY A 43 -6.70 -2.65 -13.88
CA GLY A 43 -8.10 -2.22 -13.95
C GLY A 43 -9.05 -3.12 -13.18
N LEU A 44 -8.96 -4.44 -13.37
CA LEU A 44 -9.83 -5.41 -12.69
C LEU A 44 -9.62 -5.43 -11.17
N LEU A 45 -8.37 -5.33 -10.70
CA LEU A 45 -8.09 -5.25 -9.26
C LEU A 45 -8.78 -4.02 -8.63
N TYR A 46 -8.68 -2.86 -9.28
CA TYR A 46 -9.28 -1.63 -8.76
C TYR A 46 -10.81 -1.60 -8.93
N LEU A 47 -11.35 -2.17 -10.01
CA LEU A 47 -12.79 -2.38 -10.15
C LEU A 47 -13.35 -3.26 -9.02
N GLY A 48 -12.67 -4.35 -8.70
CA GLY A 48 -13.06 -5.25 -7.61
C GLY A 48 -13.08 -4.53 -6.25
N SER A 49 -12.04 -3.76 -5.97
CA SER A 49 -11.97 -2.90 -4.77
C SER A 49 -13.09 -1.85 -4.75
N GLY A 50 -13.25 -1.09 -5.82
CA GLY A 50 -14.25 -0.03 -5.93
C GLY A 50 -15.68 -0.54 -5.77
N ALA A 51 -16.04 -1.59 -6.53
CA ALA A 51 -17.36 -2.18 -6.50
C ALA A 51 -17.70 -2.76 -5.12
N GLY A 52 -16.79 -3.53 -4.52
CA GLY A 52 -17.06 -4.11 -3.20
C GLY A 52 -17.07 -3.09 -2.07
N LEU A 53 -16.19 -2.08 -2.09
CA LEU A 53 -16.24 -0.99 -1.11
C LEU A 53 -17.51 -0.14 -1.25
N ALA A 54 -17.96 0.12 -2.49
CA ALA A 54 -19.22 0.81 -2.74
C ALA A 54 -20.42 0.01 -2.20
N LEU A 55 -20.43 -1.32 -2.40
CA LEU A 55 -21.46 -2.20 -1.86
C LEU A 55 -21.46 -2.21 -0.32
N ILE A 56 -20.29 -2.36 0.30
CA ILE A 56 -20.14 -2.30 1.76
C ILE A 56 -20.67 -0.97 2.30
N ARG A 57 -20.34 0.14 1.63
CA ARG A 57 -20.82 1.46 2.02
C ARG A 57 -22.33 1.59 1.87
N LEU A 58 -22.90 1.12 0.76
CA LEU A 58 -24.34 1.16 0.52
C LEU A 58 -25.10 0.38 1.60
N MET A 59 -24.58 -0.78 2.01
CA MET A 59 -25.14 -1.59 3.09
C MET A 59 -25.02 -0.89 4.45
N ARG A 60 -23.86 -0.26 4.74
CA ARG A 60 -23.61 0.49 6.00
C ARG A 60 -24.52 1.71 6.12
N ASP A 61 -24.59 2.51 5.07
CA ASP A 61 -25.23 3.84 5.09
C ASP A 61 -26.72 3.76 4.70
N ARG A 62 -27.22 2.57 4.29
CA ARG A 62 -28.59 2.32 3.78
C ARG A 62 -29.03 3.36 2.73
N GLY A 63 -28.08 3.81 1.91
CA GLY A 63 -28.28 4.85 0.91
C GLY A 63 -26.96 5.48 0.47
N TRP A 64 -27.01 6.33 -0.55
CA TRP A 64 -25.85 7.03 -1.07
C TRP A 64 -25.86 8.49 -0.63
N ARG A 65 -24.96 8.86 0.28
CA ARG A 65 -24.74 10.25 0.68
C ARG A 65 -23.33 10.66 0.29
N ALA A 66 -23.20 11.55 -0.70
CA ALA A 66 -21.89 12.11 -1.03
C ALA A 66 -21.42 12.98 0.15
N PRO A 67 -20.16 12.86 0.62
CA PRO A 67 -19.62 13.80 1.59
C PRO A 67 -19.59 15.20 0.98
N GLY A 68 -19.86 16.22 1.80
CA GLY A 68 -19.69 17.61 1.39
C GLY A 68 -18.20 17.95 1.28
N MET A 69 -17.64 17.82 0.08
CA MET A 69 -16.24 18.16 -0.20
C MET A 69 -16.13 19.48 -0.95
N THR A 70 -15.18 20.31 -0.56
CA THR A 70 -14.80 21.54 -1.25
C THR A 70 -14.16 21.23 -2.61
N LYS A 71 -14.15 22.22 -3.52
CA LYS A 71 -13.47 22.10 -4.83
C LYS A 71 -11.99 21.71 -4.68
N ARG A 72 -11.32 22.21 -3.63
CA ARG A 72 -9.92 21.92 -3.36
C ARG A 72 -9.71 20.47 -2.91
N GLU A 73 -10.61 19.94 -2.07
CA GLU A 73 -10.58 18.54 -1.67
C GLU A 73 -10.84 17.60 -2.86
N TRP A 74 -11.74 17.97 -3.77
CA TRP A 74 -11.93 17.24 -5.03
C TRP A 74 -10.68 17.23 -5.91
N LEU A 75 -9.93 18.34 -5.98
CA LEU A 75 -8.66 18.39 -6.71
C LEU A 75 -7.61 17.45 -6.09
N TRP A 76 -7.47 17.45 -4.76
CA TRP A 76 -6.55 16.53 -4.08
C TRP A 76 -6.96 15.07 -4.28
N LEU A 77 -8.26 14.78 -4.24
CA LEU A 77 -8.78 13.45 -4.51
C LEU A 77 -8.52 13.02 -5.96
N LEU A 78 -8.68 13.92 -6.94
CA LEU A 78 -8.36 13.63 -8.33
C LEU A 78 -6.88 13.28 -8.50
N LEU A 79 -5.97 14.04 -7.89
CA LEU A 79 -4.53 13.75 -7.92
C LEU A 79 -4.23 12.39 -7.25
N ALA A 80 -4.85 12.10 -6.11
CA ALA A 80 -4.75 10.79 -5.45
C ALA A 80 -5.23 9.64 -6.36
N ILE A 81 -6.32 9.83 -7.11
CA ILE A 81 -6.83 8.84 -8.08
C ILE A 81 -5.85 8.65 -9.24
N VAL A 82 -5.33 9.73 -9.82
CA VAL A 82 -4.43 9.67 -10.97
C VAL A 82 -3.13 8.95 -10.60
N PHE A 83 -2.47 9.36 -9.52
CA PHE A 83 -1.21 8.75 -9.11
C PHE A 83 -1.43 7.36 -8.50
N GLY A 84 -2.28 7.24 -7.48
CA GLY A 84 -2.41 5.99 -6.73
C GLY A 84 -3.38 4.97 -7.29
N GLY A 85 -4.35 5.40 -8.11
CA GLY A 85 -5.33 4.52 -8.73
C GLY A 85 -4.97 4.15 -10.17
N VAL A 86 -4.60 5.13 -10.98
CA VAL A 86 -4.35 4.90 -12.41
C VAL A 86 -2.89 4.48 -12.64
N LEU A 87 -1.94 5.37 -12.34
CA LEU A 87 -0.51 5.16 -12.68
C LEU A 87 0.15 4.07 -11.82
N GLY A 88 -0.03 4.13 -10.49
CA GLY A 88 0.62 3.21 -9.55
C GLY A 88 0.36 1.74 -9.87
N PRO A 89 -0.91 1.29 -9.97
CA PRO A 89 -1.25 -0.09 -10.28
C PRO A 89 -0.75 -0.56 -11.65
N VAL A 90 -0.80 0.31 -12.67
CA VAL A 90 -0.27 -0.01 -14.00
C VAL A 90 1.25 -0.23 -13.94
N LEU A 91 1.98 0.68 -13.29
CA LEU A 91 3.43 0.53 -13.08
C LEU A 91 3.76 -0.71 -12.27
N LEU A 92 2.99 -1.02 -11.23
CA LEU A 92 3.19 -2.23 -10.44
C LEU A 92 2.97 -3.48 -11.31
N MET A 93 1.88 -3.57 -12.06
CA MET A 93 1.61 -4.76 -12.88
C MET A 93 2.64 -4.93 -14.00
N LEU A 94 3.09 -3.85 -14.63
CA LEU A 94 4.19 -3.88 -15.60
C LEU A 94 5.51 -4.29 -14.94
N GLY A 95 5.81 -3.79 -13.74
CA GLY A 95 7.02 -4.20 -13.02
C GLY A 95 6.95 -5.65 -12.56
N LEU A 96 5.77 -6.09 -12.12
CA LEU A 96 5.48 -7.43 -11.66
C LEU A 96 5.52 -8.44 -12.79
N SER A 97 5.22 -8.10 -14.05
CA SER A 97 5.39 -9.05 -15.17
C SER A 97 6.86 -9.42 -15.37
N HIS A 98 7.79 -8.49 -15.10
CA HIS A 98 9.23 -8.66 -15.28
C HIS A 98 10.01 -9.01 -14.00
N THR A 99 9.35 -9.08 -12.85
CA THR A 99 9.99 -9.33 -11.55
C THR A 99 9.37 -10.54 -10.86
N PRO A 100 10.14 -11.42 -10.17
CA PRO A 100 9.57 -12.44 -9.29
C PRO A 100 8.62 -11.81 -8.26
N ALA A 101 7.55 -12.52 -7.90
CA ALA A 101 6.57 -12.00 -6.94
C ALA A 101 7.20 -11.73 -5.58
N ALA A 102 8.10 -12.61 -5.12
CA ALA A 102 8.80 -12.46 -3.85
C ALA A 102 9.61 -11.16 -3.80
N THR A 103 10.39 -10.89 -4.85
CA THR A 103 11.19 -9.66 -5.00
C THR A 103 10.28 -8.44 -5.08
N ALA A 104 9.22 -8.50 -5.88
CA ALA A 104 8.29 -7.39 -6.03
C ALA A 104 7.59 -7.05 -4.70
N SER A 105 7.15 -8.06 -3.94
CA SER A 105 6.56 -7.86 -2.62
C SER A 105 7.49 -7.12 -1.68
N LEU A 106 8.77 -7.50 -1.58
CA LEU A 106 9.72 -6.80 -0.72
C LEU A 106 10.00 -5.36 -1.19
N LEU A 107 10.09 -5.12 -2.50
CA LEU A 107 10.29 -3.78 -3.07
C LEU A 107 9.17 -2.80 -2.69
N LEU A 108 7.95 -3.28 -2.43
CA LEU A 108 6.84 -2.43 -1.97
C LEU A 108 7.11 -1.74 -0.63
N ASN A 109 8.07 -2.22 0.17
CA ASN A 109 8.52 -1.49 1.37
C ASN A 109 9.09 -0.09 1.05
N LEU A 110 9.50 0.17 -0.20
CA LEU A 110 9.94 1.51 -0.63
C LEU A 110 8.82 2.55 -0.52
N GLU A 111 7.55 2.16 -0.64
CA GLU A 111 6.41 3.08 -0.54
C GLU A 111 6.43 3.83 0.80
N ALA A 112 6.65 3.13 1.92
CA ALA A 112 6.69 3.73 3.25
C ALA A 112 7.82 4.77 3.37
N VAL A 113 8.99 4.43 2.82
CA VAL A 113 10.16 5.33 2.78
C VAL A 113 9.85 6.58 1.95
N LEU A 114 9.36 6.40 0.72
CA LEU A 114 9.04 7.50 -0.18
C LEU A 114 7.92 8.39 0.38
N THR A 115 6.89 7.78 0.99
CA THR A 115 5.77 8.49 1.63
C THR A 115 6.30 9.42 2.72
N ALA A 116 7.17 8.89 3.58
CA ALA A 116 7.75 9.65 4.69
C ALA A 116 8.78 10.70 4.21
N LEU A 117 9.54 10.42 3.15
CA LEU A 117 10.45 11.40 2.54
C LEU A 117 9.69 12.59 1.93
N ILE A 118 8.61 12.33 1.19
CA ILE A 118 7.73 13.39 0.67
C ILE A 118 7.15 14.18 1.84
N ALA A 119 6.69 13.48 2.89
CA ALA A 119 6.15 14.14 4.08
C ALA A 119 7.22 15.05 4.74
N TRP A 120 8.44 14.57 4.88
CA TRP A 120 9.55 15.33 5.44
C TRP A 120 9.89 16.56 4.59
N ILE A 121 10.07 16.40 3.28
CA ILE A 121 10.50 17.50 2.40
C ILE A 121 9.41 18.56 2.27
N VAL A 122 8.15 18.14 2.11
CA VAL A 122 7.02 19.05 1.84
C VAL A 122 6.50 19.69 3.14
N PHE A 123 6.41 18.93 4.24
CA PHE A 123 5.83 19.41 5.50
C PHE A 123 6.88 19.79 6.54
N ARG A 124 8.18 19.61 6.24
CA ARG A 124 9.32 19.98 7.10
C ARG A 124 9.28 19.32 8.49
N GLU A 125 8.80 18.09 8.58
CA GLU A 125 8.84 17.32 9.83
C GLU A 125 10.30 16.96 10.20
N ASN A 126 10.69 16.99 11.48
CA ASN A 126 12.06 16.63 11.85
C ASN A 126 12.27 15.10 11.77
N ALA A 127 13.16 14.64 10.90
CA ALA A 127 13.56 13.24 10.84
C ALA A 127 14.65 12.94 11.88
N ASN A 128 14.40 11.98 12.77
CA ASN A 128 15.42 11.50 13.69
C ASN A 128 16.43 10.60 12.96
N ARG A 129 17.68 10.53 13.46
CA ARG A 129 18.76 9.69 12.93
C ARG A 129 18.35 8.22 12.77
N ARG A 130 17.50 7.71 13.67
CA ARG A 130 17.00 6.34 13.62
C ARG A 130 16.07 6.08 12.44
N ILE A 131 15.20 7.05 12.13
CA ILE A 131 14.30 6.99 10.96
C ILE A 131 15.13 7.00 9.67
N VAL A 132 16.14 7.87 9.59
CA VAL A 132 17.05 7.94 8.45
C VAL A 132 17.80 6.61 8.27
N LEU A 133 18.33 6.03 9.34
CA LEU A 133 18.98 4.72 9.28
C LEU A 133 18.01 3.64 8.78
N GLY A 134 16.76 3.64 9.25
CA GLY A 134 15.73 2.73 8.78
C GLY A 134 15.48 2.85 7.27
N PHE A 135 15.39 4.08 6.75
CA PHE A 135 15.25 4.34 5.32
C PHE A 135 16.46 3.87 4.53
N THR A 136 17.68 4.12 5.02
CA THR A 136 18.90 3.66 4.36
C THR A 136 18.93 2.13 4.25
N LEU A 137 18.51 1.40 5.29
CA LEU A 137 18.46 -0.06 5.25
C LEU A 137 17.42 -0.58 4.25
N ILE A 138 16.23 0.02 4.21
CA ILE A 138 15.18 -0.36 3.24
C ILE A 138 15.65 -0.11 1.81
N VAL A 139 16.25 1.06 1.55
CA VAL A 139 16.79 1.42 0.23
C VAL A 139 17.95 0.50 -0.16
N ALA A 140 18.86 0.18 0.76
CA ALA A 140 19.95 -0.76 0.50
C ALA A 140 19.43 -2.15 0.12
N GLY A 141 18.42 -2.66 0.84
CA GLY A 141 17.75 -3.91 0.48
C GLY A 141 17.08 -3.85 -0.90
N ALA A 142 16.42 -2.74 -1.23
CA ALA A 142 15.80 -2.56 -2.55
C ALA A 142 16.84 -2.52 -3.68
N VAL A 143 17.98 -1.86 -3.48
CA VAL A 143 19.09 -1.84 -4.44
C VAL A 143 19.63 -3.25 -4.64
N LEU A 144 19.85 -4.02 -3.57
CA LEU A 144 20.30 -5.42 -3.67
C LEU A 144 19.34 -6.28 -4.48
N LEU A 145 18.03 -6.08 -4.32
CA LEU A 145 16.99 -6.78 -5.08
C LEU A 145 16.89 -6.33 -6.55
N ALA A 146 17.33 -5.10 -6.86
CA ALA A 146 17.30 -4.53 -8.19
C ALA A 146 18.56 -4.84 -9.03
N LEU A 147 19.59 -5.42 -8.41
CA LEU A 147 20.79 -5.86 -9.12
C LEU A 147 20.46 -7.03 -10.05
N PRO A 148 20.93 -7.02 -11.31
CA PRO A 148 20.80 -8.16 -12.20
C PRO A 148 21.42 -9.41 -11.58
N GLY A 149 20.75 -10.55 -11.71
CA GLY A 149 21.43 -11.84 -11.63
C GLY A 149 22.52 -11.92 -12.70
N SER A 150 23.48 -12.84 -12.53
CA SER A 150 24.75 -12.95 -13.29
C SER A 150 24.67 -13.09 -14.83
N SER A 151 23.51 -12.87 -15.44
CA SER A 151 23.23 -13.12 -16.86
C SER A 151 22.44 -12.02 -17.58
N GLN A 152 22.25 -10.82 -17.00
CA GLN A 152 21.62 -9.70 -17.73
C GLN A 152 22.39 -8.37 -17.59
N HIS A 153 22.30 -7.56 -18.65
CA HIS A 153 22.98 -6.28 -18.89
C HIS A 153 23.22 -5.39 -17.64
N LEU A 154 24.35 -4.67 -17.63
CA LEU A 154 24.69 -3.64 -16.63
C LEU A 154 23.62 -2.53 -16.57
N GLY A 155 22.62 -2.70 -15.71
CA GLY A 155 21.58 -1.72 -15.42
C GLY A 155 20.68 -2.21 -14.30
N LEU A 156 20.01 -1.30 -13.58
CA LEU A 156 18.98 -1.68 -12.61
C LEU A 156 17.86 -2.44 -13.35
N GLY A 157 17.38 -3.54 -12.76
CA GLY A 157 16.33 -4.35 -13.36
C GLY A 157 15.11 -3.49 -13.72
N HIS A 158 14.71 -3.50 -15.00
CA HIS A 158 13.60 -2.69 -15.51
C HIS A 158 12.31 -2.85 -14.68
N GLY A 159 12.01 -4.08 -14.24
CA GLY A 159 10.87 -4.37 -13.38
C GLY A 159 10.96 -3.71 -12.00
N ALA A 160 12.15 -3.67 -11.38
CA ALA A 160 12.36 -3.02 -10.09
C ALA A 160 12.17 -1.49 -10.18
N LEU A 161 12.61 -0.86 -11.29
CA LEU A 161 12.38 0.56 -11.54
C LEU A 161 10.89 0.88 -11.69
N LEU A 162 10.13 0.06 -12.41
CA LEU A 162 8.68 0.20 -12.52
C LEU A 162 7.99 0.06 -11.17
N ILE A 163 8.40 -0.90 -10.33
CA ILE A 163 7.86 -1.08 -8.98
C ILE A 163 8.22 0.11 -8.08
N ALA A 164 9.44 0.64 -8.16
CA ALA A 164 9.82 1.85 -7.45
C ALA A 164 9.00 3.06 -7.90
N GLY A 165 8.71 3.17 -9.21
CA GLY A 165 7.80 4.18 -9.75
C GLY A 165 6.37 4.03 -9.24
N ALA A 166 5.88 2.79 -9.10
CA ALA A 166 4.60 2.52 -8.46
C ALA A 166 4.58 2.95 -6.98
N CYS A 167 5.65 2.65 -6.24
CA CYS A 167 5.81 3.08 -4.85
C CYS A 167 5.84 4.61 -4.72
N LEU A 168 6.48 5.32 -5.67
CA LEU A 168 6.45 6.77 -5.71
C LEU A 168 5.05 7.32 -5.98
N CYS A 169 4.32 6.71 -6.91
CA CYS A 169 2.93 7.06 -7.20
C CYS A 169 2.04 6.89 -5.97
N TRP A 170 2.18 5.78 -5.24
CA TRP A 170 1.45 5.57 -3.99
C TRP A 170 1.92 6.49 -2.86
N ALA A 171 3.20 6.84 -2.81
CA ALA A 171 3.69 7.83 -1.85
C ALA A 171 3.08 9.22 -2.08
N LEU A 172 2.94 9.65 -3.34
CA LEU A 172 2.23 10.87 -3.71
C LEU A 172 0.75 10.78 -3.33
N ASP A 173 0.09 9.68 -3.69
CA ASP A 173 -1.30 9.41 -3.33
C ASP A 173 -1.55 9.49 -1.83
N ASN A 174 -0.73 8.81 -1.02
CA ASN A 174 -0.84 8.84 0.44
C ASN A 174 -0.78 10.28 0.97
N ASN A 175 0.15 11.09 0.47
CA ASN A 175 0.28 12.49 0.85
C ASN A 175 -0.89 13.37 0.37
N PHE A 176 -1.47 13.10 -0.80
CA PHE A 176 -2.67 13.80 -1.28
C PHE A 176 -3.94 13.36 -0.53
N THR A 177 -4.05 12.08 -0.21
CA THR A 177 -5.15 11.51 0.57
C THR A 177 -5.18 12.10 1.99
N CYS A 178 -4.03 12.42 2.59
CA CYS A 178 -3.96 13.16 3.85
C CYS A 178 -4.64 14.55 3.79
N ARG A 179 -4.77 15.18 2.61
CA ARG A 179 -5.46 16.47 2.45
C ARG A 179 -6.99 16.34 2.44
N VAL A 180 -7.51 15.12 2.35
CA VAL A 180 -8.95 14.80 2.27
C VAL A 180 -9.38 13.79 3.34
N SER A 181 -8.52 13.48 4.31
CA SER A 181 -8.74 12.42 5.31
C SER A 181 -9.84 12.71 6.34
N THR A 182 -10.38 13.93 6.34
CA THR A 182 -11.60 14.30 7.09
C THR A 182 -12.86 13.66 6.49
N SER A 183 -12.82 13.32 5.20
CA SER A 183 -13.89 12.61 4.52
C SER A 183 -13.86 11.10 4.82
N ASP A 184 -14.98 10.43 4.59
CA ASP A 184 -15.11 8.98 4.85
C ASP A 184 -14.10 8.17 4.04
N ALA A 185 -13.27 7.37 4.72
CA ALA A 185 -12.21 6.58 4.10
C ALA A 185 -12.76 5.57 3.07
N LEU A 186 -13.92 4.97 3.33
CA LEU A 186 -14.56 4.03 2.39
C LEU A 186 -15.01 4.74 1.11
N PHE A 187 -15.49 5.98 1.22
CA PHE A 187 -15.83 6.78 0.05
C PHE A 187 -14.59 7.10 -0.79
N ILE A 188 -13.53 7.63 -0.16
CA ILE A 188 -12.29 8.00 -0.86
C ILE A 188 -11.72 6.78 -1.60
N ALA A 189 -11.58 5.65 -0.90
CA ALA A 189 -11.02 4.44 -1.47
C ALA A 189 -11.95 3.80 -2.51
N GLY A 190 -13.26 3.76 -2.25
CA GLY A 190 -14.23 3.22 -3.20
C GLY A 190 -14.27 4.02 -4.50
N LEU A 191 -14.25 5.36 -4.41
CA LEU A 191 -14.19 6.23 -5.59
C LEU A 191 -12.87 6.06 -6.35
N LYS A 192 -11.74 5.95 -5.64
CA LYS A 192 -10.44 5.64 -6.23
C LYS A 192 -10.48 4.31 -6.99
N GLY A 193 -10.99 3.26 -6.36
CA GLY A 193 -11.18 1.95 -6.97
C GLY A 193 -12.03 2.01 -8.24
N TRP A 194 -13.20 2.64 -8.16
CA TRP A 194 -14.13 2.75 -9.29
C TRP A 194 -13.53 3.52 -10.47
N VAL A 195 -13.05 4.75 -10.23
CA VAL A 195 -12.54 5.60 -11.31
C VAL A 195 -11.31 4.96 -11.94
N ALA A 196 -10.35 4.52 -11.13
CA ALA A 196 -9.14 3.88 -11.64
C ALA A 196 -9.44 2.57 -12.37
N GLY A 197 -10.36 1.77 -11.83
CA GLY A 197 -10.77 0.52 -12.44
C GLY A 197 -11.38 0.71 -13.82
N ILE A 198 -12.31 1.67 -13.96
CA ILE A 198 -12.90 2.02 -15.25
C ILE A 198 -11.83 2.54 -16.21
N VAL A 199 -11.00 3.50 -15.77
CA VAL A 199 -9.98 4.13 -16.62
C VAL A 199 -8.96 3.11 -17.11
N ASN A 200 -8.38 2.31 -16.23
CA ASN A 200 -7.36 1.31 -16.60
C ASN A 200 -7.95 0.20 -17.48
N THR A 201 -9.19 -0.23 -17.21
CA THR A 201 -9.87 -1.22 -18.06
C THR A 201 -10.14 -0.64 -19.46
N ALA A 202 -10.60 0.61 -19.55
CA ALA A 202 -10.83 1.29 -20.82
C ALA A 202 -9.52 1.48 -21.61
N ILE A 203 -8.43 1.87 -20.94
CA ILE A 203 -7.09 1.95 -21.55
C ILE A 203 -6.68 0.57 -22.06
N ALA A 204 -6.85 -0.49 -21.26
CA ALA A 204 -6.48 -1.83 -21.67
C ALA A 204 -7.24 -2.29 -22.93
N ILE A 205 -8.56 -2.08 -22.98
CA ILE A 205 -9.38 -2.39 -24.15
C ILE A 205 -8.93 -1.55 -25.36
N GLY A 206 -8.66 -0.26 -25.16
CA GLY A 206 -8.13 0.62 -26.21
C GLY A 206 -6.76 0.20 -26.75
N LEU A 207 -5.95 -0.47 -25.93
CA LEU A 207 -4.68 -1.09 -26.32
C LEU A 207 -4.86 -2.50 -26.94
N GLY A 208 -6.10 -2.95 -27.15
CA GLY A 208 -6.41 -4.24 -27.76
C GLY A 208 -6.44 -5.43 -26.80
N ALA A 209 -6.57 -5.20 -25.49
CA ALA A 209 -6.69 -6.29 -24.53
C ALA A 209 -8.01 -7.05 -24.72
N HIS A 210 -7.94 -8.37 -24.71
CA HIS A 210 -9.09 -9.26 -24.71
C HIS A 210 -9.39 -9.72 -23.28
N PHE A 211 -10.67 -9.86 -22.96
CA PHE A 211 -11.07 -10.46 -21.69
C PHE A 211 -10.79 -11.96 -21.72
N PRO A 212 -10.16 -12.52 -20.68
CA PRO A 212 -10.00 -13.96 -20.55
C PRO A 212 -11.33 -14.59 -20.14
N ALA A 213 -11.29 -15.90 -19.86
CA ALA A 213 -12.45 -16.62 -19.34
C ALA A 213 -13.01 -15.95 -18.06
N THR A 214 -14.33 -15.94 -17.93
CA THR A 214 -15.07 -15.32 -16.82
C THR A 214 -14.52 -15.68 -15.42
N PRO A 215 -14.08 -16.93 -15.13
CA PRO A 215 -13.50 -17.26 -13.82
C PRO A 215 -12.25 -16.45 -13.49
N ILE A 216 -11.38 -16.17 -14.47
CA ILE A 216 -10.14 -15.40 -14.27
C ILE A 216 -10.46 -13.94 -13.96
N VAL A 217 -11.47 -13.38 -14.64
CA VAL A 217 -11.99 -12.04 -14.33
C VAL A 217 -12.54 -11.99 -12.90
N GLY A 218 -13.31 -13.00 -12.50
CA GLY A 218 -13.83 -13.13 -11.14
C GLY A 218 -12.71 -13.23 -10.09
N MET A 219 -11.65 -13.98 -10.36
CA MET A 219 -10.46 -14.06 -9.49
C MET A 219 -9.77 -12.70 -9.38
N ALA A 220 -9.55 -11.98 -10.48
CA ALA A 220 -8.95 -10.65 -10.45
C ALA A 220 -9.78 -9.65 -9.64
N LEU A 221 -11.11 -9.61 -9.86
CA LEU A 221 -12.02 -8.80 -9.06
C LEU A 221 -11.98 -9.20 -7.57
N GLY A 222 -11.91 -10.50 -7.28
CA GLY A 222 -11.80 -11.04 -5.92
C GLY A 222 -10.52 -10.64 -5.21
N VAL A 223 -9.36 -10.77 -5.89
CA VAL A 223 -8.06 -10.30 -5.37
C VAL A 223 -8.10 -8.79 -5.14
N GLY A 224 -8.70 -8.04 -6.06
CA GLY A 224 -8.95 -6.61 -5.93
C GLY A 224 -9.73 -6.25 -4.67
N LEU A 225 -10.89 -6.89 -4.50
CA LEU A 225 -11.77 -6.69 -3.36
C LEU A 225 -11.07 -7.05 -2.05
N LEU A 226 -10.48 -8.24 -1.95
CA LEU A 226 -9.88 -8.71 -0.70
C LEU A 226 -8.61 -7.92 -0.35
N GLY A 227 -7.71 -7.79 -1.31
CA GLY A 227 -6.37 -7.21 -1.12
C GLY A 227 -6.35 -5.69 -1.02
N TYR A 228 -7.11 -4.99 -1.86
CA TYR A 228 -7.11 -3.52 -1.90
C TYR A 228 -8.36 -2.91 -1.23
N GLY A 229 -9.47 -3.65 -1.17
CA GLY A 229 -10.73 -3.20 -0.56
C GLY A 229 -10.86 -3.55 0.92
N ILE A 230 -11.15 -4.82 1.22
CA ILE A 230 -11.39 -5.34 2.59
C ILE A 230 -10.17 -5.12 3.48
N SER A 231 -8.96 -5.33 2.96
CA SER A 231 -7.74 -5.01 3.69
C SER A 231 -7.74 -3.58 4.23
N LEU A 232 -8.14 -2.60 3.41
CA LEU A 232 -8.23 -1.21 3.84
C LEU A 232 -9.30 -1.01 4.92
N VAL A 233 -10.46 -1.67 4.81
CA VAL A 233 -11.50 -1.61 5.84
C VAL A 233 -10.95 -2.10 7.18
N LEU A 234 -10.27 -3.25 7.17
CA LEU A 234 -9.65 -3.82 8.35
C LEU A 234 -8.55 -2.92 8.92
N PHE A 235 -7.73 -2.31 8.06
CA PHE A 235 -6.72 -1.34 8.46
C PHE A 235 -7.35 -0.11 9.15
N VAL A 236 -8.42 0.46 8.58
CA VAL A 236 -9.13 1.61 9.16
C VAL A 236 -9.79 1.24 10.51
N LEU A 237 -10.33 0.03 10.64
CA LEU A 237 -10.86 -0.46 11.92
C LEU A 237 -9.75 -0.64 12.96
N ALA A 238 -8.59 -1.16 12.56
CA ALA A 238 -7.44 -1.30 13.43
C ALA A 238 -6.90 0.06 13.92
N LEU A 239 -6.84 1.06 13.05
CA LEU A 239 -6.42 2.43 13.41
C LEU A 239 -7.24 2.98 14.57
N ARG A 240 -8.55 2.71 14.58
CA ARG A 240 -9.47 3.19 15.63
C ARG A 240 -9.28 2.47 16.97
N GLY A 241 -8.84 1.21 16.96
CA GLY A 241 -8.76 0.40 18.18
C GLY A 241 -7.38 0.34 18.84
N VAL A 242 -6.29 0.21 18.06
CA VAL A 242 -4.92 0.07 18.60
C VAL A 242 -4.00 1.26 18.30
N GLY A 243 -4.49 2.22 17.51
CA GLY A 243 -3.77 3.46 17.15
C GLY A 243 -2.88 3.31 15.91
N SER A 244 -2.46 4.45 15.36
CA SER A 244 -1.71 4.53 14.10
C SER A 244 -0.36 3.81 14.13
N ALA A 245 0.42 3.99 15.20
CA ALA A 245 1.75 3.39 15.32
C ALA A 245 1.70 1.85 15.29
N ARG A 246 0.81 1.23 16.10
CA ARG A 246 0.67 -0.23 16.14
C ARG A 246 0.03 -0.80 14.88
N THR A 247 -0.98 -0.13 14.34
CA THR A 247 -1.61 -0.57 13.08
C THR A 247 -0.62 -0.55 11.93
N GLY A 248 0.17 0.54 11.81
CA GLY A 248 1.23 0.63 10.82
C GLY A 248 2.31 -0.44 11.01
N ALA A 249 2.67 -0.75 12.26
CA ALA A 249 3.61 -1.83 12.56
C ALA A 249 3.12 -3.18 12.04
N TYR A 250 1.89 -3.57 12.36
CA TYR A 250 1.32 -4.82 11.86
C TYR A 250 1.18 -4.83 10.35
N PHE A 251 0.72 -3.73 9.75
CA PHE A 251 0.53 -3.65 8.30
C PHE A 251 1.86 -3.67 7.53
N SER A 252 2.95 -3.14 8.09
CA SER A 252 4.28 -3.19 7.47
C SER A 252 4.85 -4.61 7.29
N THR A 253 4.22 -5.62 7.90
CA THR A 253 4.56 -7.03 7.65
C THR A 253 4.02 -7.55 6.32
N ALA A 254 3.07 -6.84 5.67
CA ALA A 254 2.41 -7.29 4.45
C ALA A 254 3.38 -7.60 3.29
N PRO A 255 4.37 -6.74 2.97
CA PRO A 255 5.42 -7.07 2.00
C PRO A 255 6.15 -8.39 2.27
N PHE A 256 6.45 -8.68 3.53
CA PHE A 256 7.14 -9.91 3.93
C PHE A 256 6.22 -11.13 3.85
N ILE A 257 4.94 -10.96 4.21
CA ILE A 257 3.93 -12.02 4.04
C ILE A 257 3.75 -12.34 2.55
N GLY A 258 3.66 -11.32 1.68
CA GLY A 258 3.58 -11.53 0.23
C GLY A 258 4.79 -12.28 -0.32
N ALA A 259 5.98 -11.93 0.14
CA ALA A 259 7.20 -12.64 -0.19
C ALA A 259 7.20 -14.10 0.28
N ALA A 260 6.76 -14.36 1.51
CA ALA A 260 6.64 -15.72 2.04
C ALA A 260 5.62 -16.55 1.25
N ILE A 261 4.46 -15.99 0.89
CA ILE A 261 3.45 -16.65 0.05
C ILE A 261 4.02 -16.96 -1.34
N ALA A 262 4.73 -16.02 -1.96
CA ALA A 262 5.37 -16.22 -3.26
C ALA A 262 6.36 -17.41 -3.24
N ILE A 263 7.20 -17.51 -2.21
CA ILE A 263 8.17 -18.59 -2.08
C ILE A 263 7.49 -19.93 -1.75
N LEU A 264 6.61 -19.94 -0.74
CA LEU A 264 6.04 -21.17 -0.20
C LEU A 264 4.91 -21.76 -1.06
N ALA A 265 4.05 -20.91 -1.63
CA ALA A 265 2.87 -21.36 -2.39
C ALA A 265 3.11 -21.36 -3.90
N PHE A 266 3.93 -20.45 -4.42
CA PHE A 266 4.18 -20.32 -5.86
C PHE A 266 5.58 -20.78 -6.30
N GLY A 267 6.45 -21.14 -5.35
CA GLY A 267 7.77 -21.72 -5.63
C GLY A 267 8.81 -20.71 -6.15
N ASP A 268 8.65 -19.42 -5.86
CA ASP A 268 9.64 -18.40 -6.24
C ASP A 268 11.03 -18.73 -5.65
N HIS A 269 12.06 -18.67 -6.49
CA HIS A 269 13.44 -18.92 -6.06
C HIS A 269 14.00 -17.72 -5.28
N ALA A 270 14.30 -17.94 -3.99
CA ALA A 270 14.95 -16.96 -3.13
C ALA A 270 16.47 -17.18 -3.10
N SER A 271 17.23 -16.29 -3.74
CA SER A 271 18.69 -16.29 -3.67
C SER A 271 19.20 -15.86 -2.29
N TRP A 272 20.49 -16.06 -2.03
CA TRP A 272 21.10 -15.55 -0.79
C TRP A 272 21.01 -14.01 -0.70
N LEU A 273 21.11 -13.30 -1.84
CA LEU A 273 20.94 -11.84 -1.93
C LEU A 273 19.52 -11.43 -1.53
N PHE A 274 18.52 -12.22 -1.91
CA PHE A 274 17.14 -11.99 -1.50
C PHE A 274 16.98 -12.05 0.01
N TRP A 275 17.55 -13.07 0.67
CA TRP A 275 17.50 -13.20 2.13
C TRP A 275 18.23 -12.05 2.84
N LEU A 276 19.40 -11.63 2.33
CA LEU A 276 20.10 -10.47 2.84
C LEU A 276 19.25 -9.20 2.73
N ALA A 277 18.61 -8.98 1.58
CA ALA A 277 17.72 -7.84 1.39
C ALA A 277 16.51 -7.90 2.33
N ALA A 278 15.88 -9.06 2.50
CA ALA A 278 14.78 -9.25 3.45
C ALA A 278 15.18 -8.88 4.89
N VAL A 279 16.37 -9.30 5.34
CA VAL A 279 16.90 -8.95 6.67
C VAL A 279 17.14 -7.44 6.80
N LEU A 280 17.76 -6.80 5.79
CA LEU A 280 18.01 -5.36 5.80
C LEU A 280 16.71 -4.56 5.83
N MET A 281 15.75 -4.90 4.97
CA MET A 281 14.46 -4.23 4.92
C MET A 281 13.67 -4.45 6.22
N GLY A 282 13.69 -5.66 6.78
CA GLY A 282 13.06 -5.99 8.05
C GLY A 282 13.65 -5.19 9.21
N ALA A 283 14.98 -5.07 9.27
CA ALA A 283 15.66 -4.23 10.25
C ALA A 283 15.30 -2.75 10.08
N GLY A 284 15.20 -2.26 8.83
CA GLY A 284 14.81 -0.89 8.55
C GLY A 284 13.37 -0.57 8.97
N VAL A 285 12.43 -1.47 8.68
CA VAL A 285 11.03 -1.39 9.15
C VAL A 285 10.98 -1.41 10.68
N TRP A 286 11.72 -2.32 11.32
CA TRP A 286 11.81 -2.39 12.78
C TRP A 286 12.29 -1.08 13.42
N LEU A 287 13.35 -0.47 12.87
CA LEU A 287 13.87 0.82 13.36
C LEU A 287 12.85 1.95 13.19
N HIS A 288 12.12 1.97 12.07
CA HIS A 288 11.09 2.97 11.82
C HIS A 288 9.93 2.87 12.81
N LEU A 289 9.51 1.64 13.15
CA LEU A 289 8.37 1.38 14.02
C LEU A 289 8.66 1.54 15.51
N THR A 290 9.88 1.21 15.93
CA THR A 290 10.31 1.31 17.34
C THR A 290 10.73 2.71 17.73
N GLU A 291 10.65 3.66 16.80
CA GLU A 291 10.86 5.06 17.07
C GLU A 291 9.70 5.63 17.89
N ARG A 292 9.99 5.99 19.14
CA ARG A 292 9.04 6.75 19.95
C ARG A 292 9.01 8.16 19.41
N ARG A 293 7.88 8.57 18.82
CA ARG A 293 7.59 10.01 18.67
C ARG A 293 7.55 10.60 20.08
N GLU A 294 8.61 11.28 20.49
CA GLU A 294 8.59 12.15 21.67
C GLU A 294 7.67 13.35 21.39
N HIS A 295 6.36 13.11 21.41
CA HIS A 295 5.33 14.15 21.43
C HIS A 295 4.81 14.39 22.86
N LEU A 296 5.71 14.29 23.85
CA LEU A 296 5.41 14.61 25.24
C LEU A 296 6.64 15.32 25.84
N GLY A 297 6.60 16.67 25.83
CA GLY A 297 7.61 17.43 26.58
C GLY A 297 7.80 18.91 26.24
N ARG A 298 7.14 19.48 25.22
CA ARG A 298 7.28 20.92 24.92
C ARG A 298 6.05 21.80 25.13
N SER A 299 4.86 21.25 25.41
CA SER A 299 3.71 22.09 25.80
C SER A 299 3.63 22.35 27.32
N THR A 300 4.28 21.56 28.17
CA THR A 300 4.15 21.68 29.64
C THR A 300 5.24 22.50 30.33
N ARG A 301 6.28 22.95 29.63
CA ARG A 301 7.32 23.82 30.23
C ARG A 301 7.03 25.32 30.09
N LYS A 302 6.29 25.74 29.05
CA LYS A 302 5.90 27.15 28.90
C LYS A 302 4.79 27.58 29.87
N ASP A 303 3.93 26.66 30.30
CA ASP A 303 2.86 26.99 31.26
C ASP A 303 3.36 27.02 32.71
N ARG A 304 4.51 26.40 33.02
CA ARG A 304 5.11 26.41 34.38
C ARG A 304 6.07 27.57 34.62
N GLU A 305 6.62 28.19 33.59
CA GLU A 305 7.49 29.38 33.72
C GLU A 305 6.70 30.71 33.62
N GLN A 306 5.38 30.66 33.37
CA GLN A 306 4.47 31.82 33.47
C GLN A 306 3.65 31.85 34.77
N GLN A 307 3.86 30.87 35.66
CA GLN A 307 3.19 30.77 36.96
C GLN A 307 4.17 30.66 38.16
N ALA A 308 5.45 30.95 37.93
CA ALA A 308 6.49 31.09 38.97
C ALA A 308 7.10 32.48 38.88
#